data_AF-D2W1Y0-F1
#
_entry.id   AF-D2W1Y0-F1
#
_cell.length_a   1.000
_cell.length_b   1.000
_cell.length_c   1.000
_cell.angle_alpha   90.00
_cell.angle_beta   90.00
_cell.angle_gamma   90.00
#
_symmetry.space_group_name_H-M   'P 1'
#
loop_
_entity.id
_entity.type
_entity.pdbx_description
1 polymer ?
#
loop_
_entity_poly.entity_id
_entity_poly.type
_entity_poly.pdbx_seq_one_letter_code
_entity_poly.pdbx_strand_id
1 'polypeptide(L)'
;MTEGRKVFLFQVSTIIGTFIFFLFYHFLYQFITAEDESTKSSLCWLLSYSLSIWCQYELHCRIVFGKRSNSEYWRSLIRTYFVYGISMVFSTILNYMLVGYFKVGHTYAWILSLILVGILNYFTVSKFAFADSEETL
;
A
#
# COMPACT_ATOMS: atom_id res chain seq x y z
N MET A 1 14.62 -13.43 11.76
CA MET A 1 14.85 -12.00 11.43
C MET A 1 14.27 -11.17 12.55
N THR A 2 14.94 -10.11 13.02
CA THR A 2 14.38 -9.25 14.09
C THR A 2 13.15 -8.47 13.58
N GLU A 3 12.18 -8.20 14.44
CA GLU A 3 10.95 -7.45 14.07
C GLU A 3 11.26 -6.08 13.46
N GLY A 4 12.22 -5.35 14.03
CA GLY A 4 12.65 -4.06 13.48
C GLY A 4 13.17 -4.15 12.04
N ARG A 5 13.83 -5.26 11.68
CA ARG A 5 14.30 -5.49 10.32
C ARG A 5 13.15 -5.83 9.36
N LYS A 6 12.15 -6.60 9.79
CA LYS A 6 10.93 -6.87 8.99
C LYS A 6 10.18 -5.57 8.69
N VAL A 7 9.96 -4.73 9.71
CA VAL A 7 9.32 -3.41 9.55
C VAL A 7 10.09 -2.55 8.55
N PHE A 8 11.41 -2.45 8.71
CA PHE A 8 12.24 -1.68 7.79
C PHE A 8 12.13 -2.18 6.34
N LEU A 9 12.24 -3.49 6.12
CA LEU A 9 12.13 -4.10 4.80
C LEU A 9 10.73 -3.91 4.19
N PHE A 10 9.68 -3.92 5.02
CA PHE A 10 8.31 -3.62 4.60
C PHE A 10 8.16 -2.16 4.15
N GLN A 11 8.83 -1.22 4.82
CA GLN A 11 8.83 0.17 4.36
C GLN A 11 9.58 0.32 3.03
N VAL A 12 10.72 -0.35 2.88
CA VAL A 12 11.47 -0.36 1.62
C VAL A 12 10.63 -0.94 0.48
N SER A 13 9.97 -2.08 0.68
CA SER A 13 9.09 -2.67 -0.34
C SER A 13 7.88 -1.77 -0.65
N THR A 14 7.33 -1.07 0.35
CA THR A 14 6.24 -0.10 0.17
C THR A 14 6.69 1.11 -0.65
N ILE A 15 7.91 1.63 -0.43
CA ILE A 15 8.47 2.73 -1.23
C ILE A 15 8.65 2.30 -2.69
N ILE A 16 9.22 1.11 -2.92
CA ILE A 16 9.35 0.55 -4.28
C ILE A 16 7.96 0.38 -4.92
N GLY A 17 7.00 -0.14 -4.16
CA GLY A 17 5.61 -0.29 -4.59
C GLY A 17 4.94 1.03 -4.96
N THR A 18 5.20 2.08 -4.18
CA THR A 18 4.70 3.44 -4.44
C THR A 18 5.31 4.01 -5.72
N PHE A 19 6.58 3.72 -6.00
CA PHE A 19 7.20 4.09 -7.27
C PHE A 19 6.58 3.32 -8.45
N ILE A 20 6.31 2.01 -8.29
CA ILE A 20 5.59 1.22 -9.31
C ILE A 20 4.19 1.79 -9.57
N PHE A 21 3.46 2.17 -8.50
CA PHE A 21 2.18 2.86 -8.62
C PHE A 21 2.30 4.13 -9.47
N PHE A 22 3.31 4.97 -9.22
CA PHE A 22 3.55 6.19 -9.98
C PHE A 22 3.80 5.90 -11.47
N LEU A 23 4.58 4.87 -11.78
CA LEU A 23 4.83 4.44 -13.16
C LEU A 23 3.56 3.96 -13.86
N PHE A 24 2.74 3.14 -13.19
CA PHE A 24 1.46 2.71 -13.75
C PHE A 24 0.52 3.89 -13.98
N TYR A 25 0.47 4.83 -13.04
CA TYR A 25 -0.36 6.03 -13.16
C TYR A 25 0.04 6.84 -14.39
N HIS A 26 1.33 7.15 -14.52
CA HIS A 26 1.81 7.95 -15.65
C HIS A 26 1.59 7.21 -16.99
N PHE A 27 1.86 5.90 -17.03
CA PHE A 27 1.62 5.08 -18.20
C PHE A 27 0.13 5.11 -18.60
N LEU A 28 -0.77 4.76 -17.68
CA LEU A 28 -2.21 4.76 -17.97
C LEU A 28 -2.75 6.14 -18.33
N TYR A 29 -2.23 7.21 -17.73
CA TYR A 29 -2.63 8.59 -18.05
C TYR A 29 -2.33 8.98 -19.50
N GLN A 30 -1.32 8.38 -20.13
CA GLN A 30 -1.00 8.62 -21.53
C GLN A 30 -1.98 7.94 -22.49
N PHE A 31 -2.59 6.81 -22.11
CA PHE A 31 -3.42 6.00 -23.01
C PHE A 31 -4.92 6.10 -22.74
N ILE A 32 -5.33 6.31 -21.48
CA ILE A 32 -6.75 6.44 -21.13
C ILE A 32 -7.27 7.81 -21.55
N THR A 33 -8.33 7.80 -22.35
CA THR A 33 -9.12 8.99 -22.71
C THR A 33 -10.44 8.98 -21.94
N ALA A 34 -10.78 10.10 -21.32
CA ALA A 34 -12.10 10.35 -20.74
C ALA A 34 -12.52 11.78 -21.08
N GLU A 35 -13.83 12.06 -21.04
CA GLU A 35 -14.38 13.37 -21.42
C GLU A 35 -13.95 14.49 -20.46
N ASP A 36 -13.78 14.18 -19.18
CA ASP A 36 -13.34 15.12 -18.16
C ASP A 36 -12.05 14.68 -17.46
N GLU A 37 -11.21 15.66 -17.12
CA GLU A 37 -9.89 15.46 -16.51
C GLU A 37 -10.00 14.76 -15.15
N SER A 38 -11.10 15.00 -14.41
CA SER A 38 -11.33 14.44 -13.08
C SER A 38 -11.60 12.93 -13.15
N THR A 39 -12.47 12.50 -14.07
CA THR A 39 -12.76 11.10 -14.35
C THR A 39 -11.52 10.41 -14.89
N LYS A 40 -10.79 11.04 -15.81
CA LYS A 40 -9.52 10.51 -16.34
C LYS A 40 -8.54 10.22 -15.20
N SER A 41 -8.28 11.22 -14.35
CA SER A 41 -7.35 11.11 -13.24
C SER A 41 -7.79 10.03 -12.24
N SER A 42 -9.08 10.01 -11.89
CA SER A 42 -9.65 9.05 -10.94
C SER A 42 -9.58 7.61 -11.45
N LEU A 43 -9.87 7.37 -12.74
CA LEU A 43 -9.76 6.05 -13.36
C LEU A 43 -8.30 5.57 -13.42
N CYS A 44 -7.39 6.43 -13.88
CA CYS A 44 -5.96 6.11 -13.91
C CYS A 44 -5.44 5.79 -12.51
N TRP A 45 -5.86 6.56 -11.52
CA TRP A 45 -5.49 6.36 -10.12
C TRP A 45 -6.01 5.02 -9.58
N LEU A 46 -7.30 4.72 -9.77
CA LEU A 46 -7.92 3.49 -9.29
C LEU A 46 -7.27 2.24 -9.89
N LEU A 47 -7.06 2.23 -11.21
CA LEU A 47 -6.44 1.11 -11.92
C LEU A 47 -4.98 0.92 -11.51
N SER A 48 -4.22 2.02 -11.44
CA SER A 48 -2.81 1.99 -11.03
C SER A 48 -2.65 1.52 -9.60
N TYR A 49 -3.50 2.01 -8.69
CA TYR A 49 -3.49 1.60 -7.30
C TYR A 49 -3.81 0.11 -7.18
N SER A 50 -4.85 -0.35 -7.86
CA SER A 50 -5.24 -1.77 -7.88
C SER A 50 -4.10 -2.68 -8.39
N LEU A 51 -3.43 -2.32 -9.48
CA LEU A 51 -2.29 -3.07 -10.01
C LEU A 51 -1.09 -3.02 -9.06
N SER A 52 -0.83 -1.85 -8.47
CA SER A 52 0.30 -1.66 -7.55
C SER A 52 0.17 -2.49 -6.28
N ILE A 53 -1.04 -2.77 -5.80
CA ILE A 53 -1.26 -3.65 -4.63
C ILE A 53 -0.71 -5.04 -4.93
N TRP A 54 -0.97 -5.57 -6.12
CA TRP A 54 -0.46 -6.90 -6.50
C TRP A 54 1.07 -6.91 -6.54
N CYS A 55 1.70 -5.90 -7.16
CA CYS A 55 3.16 -5.77 -7.15
C CYS A 55 3.73 -5.62 -5.75
N GLN A 56 3.08 -4.84 -4.88
CA GLN A 56 3.47 -4.68 -3.47
C GLN A 56 3.37 -5.98 -2.71
N TYR A 57 2.29 -6.75 -2.90
CA TYR A 57 2.15 -8.06 -2.31
C TYR A 57 3.28 -9.02 -2.73
N GLU A 58 3.62 -9.04 -4.02
CA GLU A 58 4.77 -9.80 -4.53
C GLU A 58 6.09 -9.37 -3.90
N LEU A 59 6.31 -8.06 -3.74
CA LEU A 59 7.49 -7.52 -3.06
C LEU A 59 7.53 -7.94 -1.59
N HIS A 60 6.40 -7.90 -0.88
CA HIS A 60 6.33 -8.34 0.53
C HIS A 60 6.63 -9.83 0.67
N CYS A 61 6.11 -10.67 -0.22
CA CYS A 61 6.46 -12.09 -0.27
C CYS A 61 7.96 -12.30 -0.54
N ARG A 62 8.57 -11.54 -1.45
CA ARG A 62 9.98 -11.77 -1.83
C ARG A 62 10.98 -11.18 -0.85
N ILE A 63 10.66 -10.04 -0.23
CA ILE A 63 11.60 -9.23 0.55
C ILE A 63 11.40 -9.42 2.06
N VAL A 64 10.15 -9.63 2.52
CA VAL A 64 9.81 -9.55 3.95
C VAL A 64 9.41 -10.91 4.52
N PHE A 65 8.42 -11.58 3.93
CA PHE A 65 7.73 -12.72 4.55
C PHE A 65 8.04 -14.08 3.92
N GLY A 66 8.68 -14.13 2.76
CA GLY A 66 8.95 -15.37 2.03
C GLY A 66 7.81 -15.77 1.06
N LYS A 67 8.12 -16.72 0.16
CA LYS A 67 7.15 -17.22 -0.83
C LYS A 67 6.03 -18.02 -0.15
N ARG A 68 4.78 -17.73 -0.51
CA ARG A 68 3.59 -18.48 -0.09
C ARG A 68 3.34 -19.70 -0.99
N SER A 69 2.69 -20.72 -0.43
CA SER A 69 2.12 -21.81 -1.22
C SER A 69 0.94 -21.33 -2.06
N ASN A 70 0.62 -22.03 -3.16
CA ASN A 70 -0.47 -21.63 -4.05
C ASN A 70 -1.85 -21.56 -3.36
N SER A 71 -2.10 -22.40 -2.36
CA SER A 71 -3.37 -22.40 -1.61
C SER A 71 -3.51 -21.17 -0.70
N GLU A 72 -2.41 -20.62 -0.19
CA GLU A 72 -2.40 -19.44 0.69
C GLU A 72 -2.24 -18.13 -0.06
N TYR A 73 -1.72 -18.19 -1.30
CA TYR A 73 -1.41 -17.03 -2.12
C TYR A 73 -2.63 -16.13 -2.34
N TRP A 74 -3.72 -16.69 -2.88
CA TRP A 74 -4.91 -15.92 -3.23
C TRP A 74 -5.61 -15.36 -2.00
N ARG A 75 -5.63 -16.13 -0.90
CA ARG A 75 -6.20 -15.70 0.38
C ARG A 75 -5.44 -14.51 0.96
N SER A 76 -4.11 -14.58 0.95
CA SER A 76 -3.24 -13.51 1.47
C SER A 76 -3.26 -12.27 0.57
N LEU A 77 -3.36 -12.46 -0.75
CA LEU A 77 -3.51 -11.36 -1.72
C LEU A 77 -4.82 -10.59 -1.50
N ILE A 78 -5.97 -11.28 -1.42
CA ILE A 78 -7.28 -10.65 -1.17
C ILE A 78 -7.28 -9.89 0.16
N ARG A 79 -6.70 -10.48 1.21
CA ARG A 79 -6.55 -9.79 2.51
C ARG A 79 -5.69 -8.53 2.40
N THR A 80 -4.63 -8.56 1.59
CA THR A 80 -3.79 -7.39 1.34
C THR A 80 -4.57 -6.27 0.64
N TYR A 81 -5.37 -6.60 -0.38
CA TYR A 81 -6.30 -5.65 -1.01
C TYR A 81 -7.26 -5.02 -0.01
N PHE A 82 -7.85 -5.83 0.87
CA PHE A 82 -8.78 -5.37 1.89
C PHE A 82 -8.12 -4.40 2.87
N VAL A 83 -6.94 -4.76 3.39
CA VAL A 83 -6.19 -3.90 4.32
C VAL A 83 -5.82 -2.58 3.64
N TYR A 84 -5.31 -2.62 2.40
CA TYR A 84 -4.87 -1.42 1.71
C TYR A 84 -6.05 -0.52 1.32
N GLY A 85 -7.20 -1.09 0.99
CA GLY A 85 -8.45 -0.35 0.79
C GLY A 85 -8.90 0.40 2.05
N ILE A 86 -8.87 -0.25 3.22
CA ILE A 86 -9.19 0.42 4.50
C ILE A 86 -8.17 1.51 4.82
N SER A 87 -6.88 1.20 4.63
CA SER A 87 -5.79 2.12 4.93
C SER A 87 -5.81 3.37 4.07
N MET A 88 -6.32 3.29 2.85
CA MET A 88 -6.56 4.45 2.00
C MET A 88 -7.59 5.39 2.63
N VAL A 89 -8.74 4.88 3.08
CA VAL A 89 -9.77 5.69 3.75
C VAL A 89 -9.21 6.29 5.03
N PHE A 90 -8.50 5.50 5.82
CA PHE A 90 -7.84 5.97 7.04
C PHE A 90 -6.80 7.06 6.75
N SER A 91 -5.98 6.90 5.72
CA SER A 91 -4.99 7.90 5.29
C SER A 91 -5.64 9.23 4.92
N THR A 92 -6.78 9.20 4.22
CA THR A 92 -7.53 10.40 3.87
C THR A 92 -8.05 11.13 5.11
N ILE A 93 -8.64 10.40 6.06
CA ILE A 93 -9.12 10.96 7.34
C ILE A 93 -7.96 11.55 8.13
N LEU A 94 -6.86 10.81 8.26
CA LEU A 94 -5.67 11.24 8.99
C LEU A 94 -5.06 12.51 8.38
N ASN A 95 -4.95 12.57 7.06
CA ASN A 95 -4.43 13.74 6.37
C ASN A 95 -5.33 14.96 6.57
N TYR A 96 -6.65 14.78 6.45
CA TYR A 96 -7.64 15.81 6.75
C TYR A 96 -7.51 16.33 8.19
N MET A 97 -7.30 15.44 9.16
CA MET A 97 -7.11 15.84 10.55
C MET A 97 -5.83 16.65 10.76
N LEU A 98 -4.69 16.18 10.23
CA LEU A 98 -3.39 16.84 10.37
C LEU A 98 -3.38 18.24 9.76
N VAL A 99 -3.95 18.39 8.57
CA VAL A 99 -4.02 19.67 7.86
C VAL A 99 -5.10 20.58 8.46
N GLY A 100 -6.32 20.04 8.63
CA GLY A 100 -7.50 20.82 8.98
C GLY A 100 -7.48 21.29 10.44
N TYR A 101 -7.22 20.37 11.36
CA TYR A 101 -7.27 20.64 12.81
C TYR A 101 -5.90 21.00 13.37
N PHE A 102 -4.85 20.25 13.04
CA PHE A 102 -3.51 20.48 13.62
C PHE A 102 -2.69 21.53 12.86
N LYS A 103 -3.19 22.05 11.73
CA LYS A 103 -2.53 23.06 10.90
C LYS A 103 -1.10 22.68 10.47
N VAL A 104 -0.85 21.38 10.36
CA VAL A 104 0.42 20.86 9.84
C VAL A 104 0.48 21.17 8.35
N GLY A 105 1.61 21.68 7.86
CA GLY A 105 1.80 21.96 6.44
C GLY A 105 1.53 20.71 5.59
N HIS A 106 0.82 20.88 4.47
CA HIS A 106 0.31 19.77 3.64
C HIS A 106 1.38 18.72 3.28
N THR A 107 2.60 19.16 2.95
CA THR A 107 3.73 18.26 2.64
C THR A 107 4.11 17.39 3.84
N TYR A 108 4.24 17.98 5.03
CA TYR A 108 4.59 17.26 6.25
C TYR A 108 3.46 16.34 6.71
N ALA A 109 2.22 16.78 6.58
CA ALA A 109 1.04 15.97 6.87
C ALA A 109 1.00 14.73 5.97
N TRP A 110 1.29 14.88 4.68
CA TRP A 110 1.36 13.76 3.74
C TRP A 110 2.48 12.76 4.08
N ILE A 111 3.70 13.23 4.34
CA ILE A 111 4.82 12.36 4.74
C ILE A 111 4.49 11.61 6.03
N LEU A 112 3.94 12.30 7.03
CA LEU A 112 3.56 11.69 8.30
C LEU A 112 2.45 10.65 8.13
N SER A 113 1.44 10.94 7.31
CA SER A 113 0.39 9.98 6.96
C SER A 113 0.98 8.74 6.31
N LEU A 114 1.90 8.88 5.35
CA LEU A 114 2.55 7.74 4.70
C LEU A 114 3.30 6.85 5.69
N ILE A 115 4.07 7.44 6.60
CA ILE A 115 4.84 6.69 7.60
C ILE A 115 3.89 5.93 8.54
N LEU A 116 2.89 6.62 9.09
CA LEU A 116 1.95 6.04 10.04
C LEU A 116 1.12 4.93 9.40
N VAL A 117 0.58 5.17 8.21
CA VAL A 117 -0.18 4.18 7.44
C VAL A 117 0.71 2.99 7.06
N GLY A 118 1.97 3.22 6.68
CA GLY A 118 2.93 2.15 6.38
C GLY A 118 3.19 1.24 7.59
N ILE A 119 3.36 1.82 8.78
CA ILE A 119 3.55 1.06 10.02
C ILE A 119 2.29 0.26 10.37
N LEU A 120 1.10 0.89 10.30
CA LEU A 120 -0.17 0.21 10.56
C LEU A 120 -0.42 -0.92 9.55
N ASN A 121 -0.08 -0.69 8.28
CA ASN A 121 -0.15 -1.70 7.23
C ASN A 121 0.75 -2.88 7.54
N TYR A 122 1.99 -2.66 8.00
CA TYR A 122 2.86 -3.77 8.40
C TYR A 122 2.19 -4.67 9.44
N PHE A 123 1.73 -4.10 10.56
CA PHE A 123 1.14 -4.90 11.63
C PHE A 123 -0.15 -5.60 11.19
N THR A 124 -0.98 -4.92 10.40
CA THR A 124 -2.24 -5.48 9.93
C THR A 124 -2.01 -6.58 8.89
N VAL A 125 -1.14 -6.35 7.91
CA VAL A 125 -0.80 -7.34 6.88
C VAL A 125 -0.05 -8.53 7.51
N SER A 126 0.92 -8.28 8.39
CA SER A 126 1.64 -9.35 9.09
C SER A 126 0.68 -10.27 9.85
N LYS A 127 -0.27 -9.71 10.61
CA LYS A 127 -1.22 -10.50 11.41
C LYS A 127 -2.40 -11.07 10.63
N PHE A 128 -2.92 -10.37 9.63
CA PHE A 128 -4.10 -10.85 8.90
C PHE A 128 -3.75 -11.61 7.64
N ALA A 129 -2.81 -11.13 6.85
CA ALA A 129 -2.42 -11.78 5.59
C ALA A 129 -1.30 -12.81 5.78
N PHE A 130 -0.40 -12.63 6.75
CA PHE A 130 0.79 -13.47 6.93
C PHE A 130 0.86 -14.28 8.24
N ALA A 131 -0.16 -14.26 9.10
CA ALA A 131 -0.13 -14.96 10.40
C ALA A 131 0.22 -16.45 10.32
N ASP A 132 -0.28 -17.17 9.31
CA ASP A 132 -0.03 -18.61 9.15
C ASP A 132 1.46 -18.95 8.89
N SER A 133 2.31 -17.96 8.59
CA SER A 133 3.75 -18.15 8.34
C SER A 133 4.66 -17.91 9.55
N GLU A 134 4.14 -17.32 10.65
CA GLU A 134 4.94 -17.11 11.86
C GLU A 134 4.97 -18.33 12.80
N GLU A 135 3.99 -19.23 12.72
CA GLU A 135 3.96 -20.47 13.52
C GLU A 135 4.88 -21.59 12.98
N THR A 136 5.44 -21.43 11.77
CA THR A 136 6.24 -22.47 11.10
C THR A 136 7.74 -22.17 11.05
N LEU A 137 8.22 -21.18 11.80
CA LEU A 137 9.65 -20.85 11.96
C LEU A 137 10.17 -21.11 13.36
#